data_AF-A0A520QGP1-F1
#
_entry.id   AF-A0A520QGP1-F1
#
_cell.length_a   1.000
_cell.length_b   1.000
_cell.length_c   1.000
_cell.angle_alpha   90.00
_cell.angle_beta   90.00
_cell.angle_gamma   90.00
#
_symmetry.space_group_name_H-M   'P 1'
#
loop_
_entity.id
_entity.type
_entity.pdbx_description
1 polymer ?
#
loop_
_entity_poly.entity_id
_entity_poly.type
_entity_poly.pdbx_seq_one_letter_code
_entity_poly.pdbx_strand_id
1 'polypeptide(L)'
;MGLIETLGRIGTNDAEATLVKILGYTASGVEVNLIDQQLTLMAEGEHRFKKQILGAAKDILINPPALSEVPTRLEGRSSNALWGLIIRYKDLTFAEEAEALLVQEGSINGSALEYFRRVMEDKSVPVLAKAYQQGDVNDGGKEQLYRIINDYIDQHPQAGQVMVDRFQGYLVKMGEEEAERAKAQAEREAAAARGENNGGRGGDFLRNMFGGGGGNRSREAAVREVRRLGEGRPDTDALALRRAALNGLKASTSDEDFVAMFDSVEERLQALANPDTEGFSERFQMADPQRERRDQERRKQMEEMRKRMEERRNNPPSE
;
A
#
# COMPACT_ATOMS: atom_id res chain seq x y z
N MET A 1 -27.50 25.54 12.62
CA MET A 1 -28.16 24.27 13.02
C MET A 1 -29.65 24.39 13.35
N GLY A 2 -30.10 24.98 14.47
CA GLY A 2 -31.52 24.93 14.88
C GLY A 2 -32.56 25.49 13.87
N LEU A 3 -32.17 26.48 13.06
CA LEU A 3 -33.02 26.99 11.97
C LEU A 3 -33.26 25.92 10.88
N ILE A 4 -32.23 25.17 10.49
CA ILE A 4 -32.30 24.14 9.45
C ILE A 4 -33.26 23.02 9.89
N GLU A 5 -33.17 22.57 11.14
CA GLU A 5 -34.06 21.55 11.69
C GLU A 5 -35.51 22.02 11.78
N THR A 6 -35.72 23.30 12.14
CA THR A 6 -37.06 23.88 12.20
C THR A 6 -37.69 23.94 10.81
N LEU A 7 -36.94 24.36 9.79
CA LEU A 7 -37.40 24.33 8.40
C LEU A 7 -37.71 22.90 7.94
N GLY A 8 -36.86 21.93 8.30
CA GLY A 8 -37.10 20.52 8.00
C GLY A 8 -38.40 19.96 8.59
N ARG A 9 -38.74 20.36 9.82
CA ARG A 9 -40.02 19.99 10.46
C ARG A 9 -41.24 20.67 9.85
N ILE A 10 -41.07 21.86 9.27
CA ILE A 10 -42.18 22.56 8.59
C ILE A 10 -42.59 21.80 7.32
N GLY A 11 -41.63 21.24 6.57
CA GLY A 11 -41.93 20.28 5.51
C GLY A 11 -42.63 20.86 4.27
N THR A 12 -42.63 22.18 4.09
CA THR A 12 -43.31 22.84 2.95
C THR A 12 -42.34 23.11 1.80
N ASN A 13 -42.88 23.33 0.60
CA ASN A 13 -42.09 23.77 -0.57
C ASN A 13 -41.28 25.05 -0.29
N ASP A 14 -41.81 25.98 0.51
CA ASP A 14 -41.10 27.20 0.89
C ASP A 14 -39.95 26.91 1.88
N ALA A 15 -40.14 25.94 2.77
CA ALA A 15 -39.09 25.47 3.66
C ALA A 15 -37.96 24.80 2.87
N GLU A 16 -38.28 23.91 1.91
CA GLU A 16 -37.29 23.34 0.99
C GLU A 16 -36.52 24.42 0.23
N ALA A 17 -37.22 25.39 -0.36
CA ALA A 17 -36.59 26.47 -1.12
C ALA A 17 -35.68 27.32 -0.23
N THR A 18 -36.06 27.55 1.03
CA THR A 18 -35.25 28.29 2.00
C THR A 18 -33.99 27.52 2.37
N LEU A 19 -34.09 26.21 2.60
CA LEU A 19 -32.94 25.35 2.86
C LEU A 19 -31.94 25.34 1.70
N VAL A 20 -32.44 25.28 0.46
CA VAL A 20 -31.60 25.34 -0.74
C VAL A 20 -30.92 26.70 -0.86
N LYS A 21 -31.59 27.79 -0.52
CA LYS A 21 -30.94 29.10 -0.47
C LYS A 21 -29.80 29.12 0.55
N ILE A 22 -29.96 28.48 1.72
CA ILE A 22 -28.91 28.39 2.77
C ILE A 22 -27.59 27.81 2.24
N LEU A 23 -27.66 26.86 1.31
CA LEU A 23 -26.46 26.29 0.68
C LEU A 23 -25.58 27.35 -0.01
N GLY A 24 -26.15 28.44 -0.51
CA GLY A 24 -25.42 29.49 -1.21
C GLY A 24 -24.61 30.42 -0.30
N TYR A 25 -24.74 30.31 1.02
CA TYR A 25 -24.04 31.18 1.97
C TYR A 25 -23.46 30.47 3.20
N THR A 26 -23.75 29.18 3.40
CA THR A 26 -23.07 28.40 4.42
C THR A 26 -21.65 28.06 3.99
N ALA A 27 -20.68 28.23 4.90
CA ALA A 27 -19.32 27.72 4.76
C ALA A 27 -19.12 26.41 5.56
N SER A 28 -20.19 25.86 6.13
CA SER A 28 -20.14 24.70 7.02
C SER A 28 -20.63 23.44 6.31
N GLY A 29 -19.73 22.49 6.12
CA GLY A 29 -20.06 21.17 5.58
C GLY A 29 -21.01 20.37 6.45
N VAL A 30 -21.03 20.62 7.76
CA VAL A 30 -22.02 20.04 8.68
C VAL A 30 -23.42 20.55 8.35
N GLU A 31 -23.57 21.83 8.02
CA GLU A 31 -24.86 22.41 7.64
C GLU A 31 -25.31 21.92 6.27
N VAL A 32 -24.40 21.81 5.30
CA VAL A 32 -24.70 21.21 3.98
C VAL A 32 -25.24 19.78 4.15
N ASN A 33 -24.59 18.96 4.98
CA ASN A 33 -25.04 17.60 5.25
C ASN A 33 -26.37 17.54 6.02
N LEU A 34 -26.60 18.46 6.95
CA LEU A 34 -27.89 18.53 7.64
C LEU A 34 -29.02 18.93 6.68
N ILE A 35 -28.77 19.89 5.79
CA ILE A 35 -29.73 20.31 4.76
C ILE A 35 -30.10 19.13 3.86
N ASP A 36 -29.11 18.38 3.39
CA ASP A 36 -29.29 17.13 2.62
C ASP A 36 -30.22 16.14 3.33
N GLN A 37 -29.96 15.89 4.62
CA GLN A 37 -30.78 14.99 5.44
C GLN A 37 -32.22 15.49 5.58
N GLN A 38 -32.42 16.79 5.84
CA GLN A 38 -33.77 17.34 5.97
C GLN A 38 -34.54 17.25 4.64
N LEU A 39 -33.91 17.60 3.52
CA LEU A 39 -34.54 17.50 2.20
C LEU A 39 -34.90 16.04 1.85
N THR A 40 -34.05 15.09 2.22
CA THR A 40 -34.33 13.65 2.07
C THR A 40 -35.53 13.21 2.90
N LEU A 41 -35.62 13.67 4.16
CA LEU A 41 -36.75 13.36 5.05
C LEU A 41 -38.08 13.94 4.51
N MET A 42 -38.06 15.17 4.03
CA MET A 42 -39.24 15.83 3.45
C MET A 42 -39.72 15.16 2.16
N ALA A 43 -38.79 14.69 1.33
CA ALA A 43 -39.10 14.00 0.09
C ALA A 43 -39.47 12.52 0.29
N GLU A 44 -39.39 12.00 1.52
CA GLU A 44 -39.50 10.58 1.85
C GLU A 44 -38.56 9.68 1.00
N GLY A 45 -37.39 10.20 0.66
CA GLY A 45 -36.48 9.56 -0.28
C GLY A 45 -35.55 10.54 -0.99
N GLU A 46 -35.17 10.22 -2.24
CA GLU A 46 -34.27 11.09 -3.01
C GLU A 46 -34.97 12.42 -3.36
N HIS A 47 -34.34 13.52 -2.98
CA HIS A 47 -34.84 14.85 -3.26
C HIS A 47 -34.23 15.45 -4.55
N ARG A 48 -34.97 16.34 -5.20
CA ARG A 48 -34.59 16.99 -6.48
C ARG A 48 -33.37 17.93 -6.40
N PHE A 49 -32.92 18.27 -5.20
CA PHE A 49 -31.87 19.29 -4.98
C PHE A 49 -30.44 18.73 -4.87
N LYS A 50 -30.23 17.48 -5.29
CA LYS A 50 -28.93 16.81 -5.28
C LYS A 50 -27.82 17.65 -5.93
N LYS A 51 -28.10 18.31 -7.06
CA LYS A 51 -27.10 19.13 -7.77
C LYS A 51 -26.63 20.32 -6.94
N GLN A 52 -27.55 20.96 -6.21
CA GLN A 52 -27.25 22.11 -5.36
C GLN A 52 -26.43 21.68 -4.13
N ILE A 53 -26.77 20.52 -3.53
CA ILE A 53 -26.00 19.94 -2.43
C ILE A 53 -24.57 19.63 -2.87
N LEU A 54 -24.42 18.92 -3.99
CA LEU A 54 -23.10 18.58 -4.51
C LEU A 54 -22.30 19.81 -4.92
N GLY A 55 -22.94 20.83 -5.52
CA GLY A 55 -22.29 22.11 -5.83
C GLY A 55 -21.70 22.75 -4.58
N ALA A 56 -22.52 22.97 -3.55
CA ALA A 56 -22.06 23.57 -2.30
C ALA A 56 -20.98 22.73 -1.61
N ALA A 57 -21.09 21.40 -1.64
CA ALA A 57 -20.08 20.53 -1.07
C ALA A 57 -18.73 20.65 -1.76
N LYS A 58 -18.72 20.65 -3.11
CA LYS A 58 -17.50 20.81 -3.91
C LYS A 58 -16.88 22.18 -3.70
N ASP A 59 -17.69 23.24 -3.73
CA ASP A 59 -17.20 24.60 -3.56
C ASP A 59 -16.47 24.79 -2.23
N ILE A 60 -17.01 24.24 -1.13
CA ILE A 60 -16.38 24.30 0.20
C ILE A 60 -15.14 23.40 0.28
N LEU A 61 -15.11 22.24 -0.38
CA LEU A 61 -13.93 21.37 -0.39
C LEU A 61 -12.75 21.99 -1.15
N ILE A 62 -13.02 22.68 -2.26
CA ILE A 62 -12.01 23.35 -3.08
C ILE A 62 -11.56 24.66 -2.43
N ASN A 63 -12.51 25.41 -1.84
CA ASN A 63 -12.27 26.69 -1.20
C ASN A 63 -12.66 26.60 0.28
N PRO A 64 -11.87 25.88 1.10
CA PRO A 64 -12.19 25.75 2.52
C PRO A 64 -12.18 27.14 3.16
N PRO A 65 -13.15 27.44 4.06
CA PRO A 65 -13.11 28.68 4.81
C PRO A 65 -11.81 28.77 5.60
N ALA A 66 -11.35 30.00 5.86
CA ALA A 66 -10.15 30.23 6.66
C ALA A 66 -10.24 29.46 7.97
N LEU A 67 -9.37 28.46 8.12
CA LEU A 67 -9.27 27.66 9.33
C LEU A 67 -8.74 28.55 10.46
N SER A 68 -9.18 28.29 11.68
CA SER A 68 -8.42 28.80 12.83
C SER A 68 -6.99 28.21 12.81
N GLU A 69 -6.00 28.94 13.34
CA GLU A 69 -4.58 28.52 13.37
C GLU A 69 -4.37 27.09 13.93
N VAL A 70 -5.30 26.61 14.76
CA VAL A 70 -5.37 25.21 15.20
C VAL A 70 -6.64 24.58 14.67
N PRO A 71 -6.57 23.54 13.82
CA PRO A 71 -7.75 22.88 13.28
C PRO A 71 -8.63 22.32 14.40
N THR A 72 -9.90 22.72 14.42
CA THR A 72 -10.83 22.24 15.43
C THR A 72 -11.42 20.89 15.02
N ARG A 73 -11.86 20.08 15.99
CA ARG A 73 -12.64 18.86 15.71
C ARG A 73 -13.90 19.14 14.88
N LEU A 74 -14.41 20.36 14.91
CA LEU A 74 -15.58 20.77 14.15
C LEU A 74 -15.26 20.92 12.65
N GLU A 75 -14.10 21.50 12.33
CA GLU A 75 -13.61 21.63 10.94
C GLU A 75 -13.33 20.26 10.32
N GLY A 76 -12.71 19.35 11.07
CA GLY A 76 -12.52 17.96 10.61
C GLY A 76 -13.84 17.23 10.34
N ARG A 77 -14.86 17.43 11.18
CA ARG A 77 -16.21 16.90 10.95
C ARG A 77 -16.88 17.52 9.73
N SER A 78 -16.66 18.82 9.50
CA SER A 78 -17.16 19.55 8.34
C SER A 78 -16.64 18.95 7.03
N SER A 79 -15.31 18.77 6.91
CA SER A 79 -14.70 18.17 5.72
C SER A 79 -15.19 16.73 5.48
N ASN A 80 -15.21 15.89 6.53
CA ASN A 80 -15.69 14.51 6.41
C ASN A 80 -17.16 14.41 5.97
N ALA A 81 -18.01 15.34 6.44
CA ALA A 81 -19.41 15.39 6.03
C ALA A 81 -19.57 15.70 4.54
N LEU A 82 -18.72 16.59 3.99
CA LEU A 82 -18.73 16.94 2.57
C LEU A 82 -18.28 15.78 1.69
N TRP A 83 -17.13 15.16 2.00
CA TRP A 83 -16.68 13.97 1.29
C TRP A 83 -17.70 12.83 1.36
N GLY A 84 -18.37 12.67 2.51
CA GLY A 84 -19.46 11.73 2.67
C GLY A 84 -20.62 11.96 1.69
N LEU A 85 -20.94 13.21 1.35
CA LEU A 85 -21.96 13.53 0.35
C LEU A 85 -21.48 13.18 -1.06
N ILE A 86 -20.25 13.56 -1.43
CA ILE A 86 -19.64 13.23 -2.73
C ILE A 86 -19.69 11.70 -2.95
N ILE A 87 -19.29 10.93 -1.93
CA ILE A 87 -19.26 9.47 -1.97
C ILE A 87 -20.67 8.87 -2.01
N ARG A 88 -21.58 9.32 -1.14
CA ARG A 88 -22.97 8.82 -1.07
C ARG A 88 -23.68 8.96 -2.41
N TYR A 89 -23.49 10.10 -3.05
CA TYR A 89 -24.13 10.41 -4.33
C TYR A 89 -23.38 9.91 -5.55
N LYS A 90 -22.22 9.26 -5.36
CA LYS A 90 -21.33 8.77 -6.41
C LYS A 90 -21.02 9.84 -7.47
N ASP A 91 -20.64 11.04 -7.02
CA ASP A 91 -20.38 12.15 -7.93
C ASP A 91 -19.08 11.94 -8.70
N LEU A 92 -19.19 11.42 -9.93
CA LEU A 92 -18.04 11.21 -10.83
C LEU A 92 -17.43 12.50 -11.36
N THR A 93 -18.08 13.65 -11.18
CA THR A 93 -17.64 14.93 -11.76
C THR A 93 -16.57 15.63 -10.92
N PHE A 94 -16.22 15.10 -9.75
CA PHE A 94 -15.25 15.71 -8.82
C PHE A 94 -13.85 15.09 -8.91
N ALA A 95 -13.58 14.26 -9.91
CA ALA A 95 -12.35 13.47 -9.97
C ALA A 95 -11.09 14.33 -10.09
N GLU A 96 -11.12 15.40 -10.88
CA GLU A 96 -9.98 16.28 -11.11
C GLU A 96 -9.63 17.08 -9.85
N GLU A 97 -10.62 17.66 -9.18
CA GLU A 97 -10.40 18.40 -7.95
C GLU A 97 -10.03 17.46 -6.79
N ALA A 98 -10.61 16.26 -6.74
CA ALA A 98 -10.22 15.26 -5.75
C ALA A 98 -8.77 14.78 -5.93
N GLU A 99 -8.26 14.72 -7.16
CA GLU A 99 -6.85 14.43 -7.44
C GLU A 99 -5.95 15.51 -6.85
N ALA A 100 -6.30 16.79 -7.06
CA ALA A 100 -5.55 17.91 -6.48
C ALA A 100 -5.53 17.90 -4.95
N LEU A 101 -6.57 17.34 -4.31
CA LEU A 101 -6.69 17.22 -2.86
C LEU A 101 -6.11 15.92 -2.29
N LEU A 102 -5.67 14.98 -3.14
CA LEU A 102 -5.24 13.64 -2.72
C LEU A 102 -3.95 13.66 -1.89
N VAL A 103 -3.00 14.54 -2.25
CA VAL A 103 -1.71 14.67 -1.58
C VAL A 103 -1.61 16.06 -0.98
N GLN A 104 -1.45 16.14 0.34
CA GLN A 104 -1.28 17.39 1.08
C GLN A 104 -0.14 17.23 2.09
N GLU A 105 0.82 18.15 2.06
CA GLU A 105 1.94 18.20 3.02
C GLU A 105 2.67 16.85 3.21
N GLY A 106 2.98 16.17 2.10
CA GLY A 106 3.69 14.88 2.14
C GLY A 106 2.82 13.67 2.55
N SER A 107 1.52 13.88 2.80
CA SER A 107 0.59 12.89 3.32
C SER A 107 -0.61 12.69 2.40
N ILE A 108 -1.22 11.50 2.47
CA ILE A 108 -2.44 11.19 1.71
C ILE A 108 -3.67 11.68 2.46
N ASN A 109 -4.53 12.41 1.76
CA ASN A 109 -5.87 12.74 2.23
C ASN A 109 -6.76 11.49 2.16
N GLY A 110 -7.05 10.91 3.33
CA GLY A 110 -7.84 9.68 3.43
C GLY A 110 -9.25 9.77 2.84
N SER A 111 -9.87 10.96 2.86
CA SER A 111 -11.22 11.14 2.31
C SER A 111 -11.22 11.20 0.79
N ALA A 112 -10.22 11.86 0.19
CA ALA A 112 -10.01 11.83 -1.26
C ALA A 112 -9.67 10.41 -1.73
N LEU A 113 -8.82 9.70 -1.00
CA LEU A 113 -8.47 8.30 -1.27
C LEU A 113 -9.70 7.38 -1.22
N GLU A 114 -10.56 7.54 -0.21
CA GLU A 114 -11.81 6.79 -0.07
C GLU A 114 -12.78 7.10 -1.22
N TYR A 115 -12.85 8.36 -1.69
CA TYR A 115 -13.60 8.73 -2.88
C TYR A 115 -13.11 7.98 -4.12
N PHE A 116 -11.81 8.00 -4.39
CA PHE A 116 -11.22 7.26 -5.51
C PHE A 116 -11.54 5.77 -5.40
N ARG A 117 -11.40 5.20 -4.21
CA ARG A 117 -11.67 3.78 -3.98
C ARG A 117 -13.12 3.37 -4.21
N ARG A 118 -14.09 4.17 -3.75
CA ARG A 118 -15.52 3.78 -3.70
C ARG A 118 -16.38 4.32 -4.83
N VAL A 119 -15.94 5.40 -5.46
CA VAL A 119 -16.70 6.08 -6.51
C VAL A 119 -16.05 5.88 -7.86
N MET A 120 -14.72 6.02 -7.94
CA MET A 120 -13.98 5.85 -9.19
C MET A 120 -13.58 4.40 -9.46
N GLU A 121 -13.48 3.55 -8.43
CA GLU A 121 -13.17 2.12 -8.55
C GLU A 121 -11.91 1.88 -9.39
N ASP A 122 -11.99 1.07 -10.45
CA ASP A 122 -10.88 0.78 -11.38
C ASP A 122 -10.33 2.04 -12.07
N LYS A 123 -11.19 3.03 -12.34
CA LYS A 123 -10.80 4.32 -12.94
C LYS A 123 -9.92 5.17 -12.03
N SER A 124 -9.80 4.80 -10.74
CA SER A 124 -8.86 5.46 -9.84
C SER A 124 -7.41 5.08 -10.09
N VAL A 125 -7.14 3.90 -10.67
CA VAL A 125 -5.78 3.35 -10.76
C VAL A 125 -4.79 4.32 -11.42
N PRO A 126 -5.11 5.00 -12.54
CA PRO A 126 -4.18 5.95 -13.15
C PRO A 126 -3.81 7.13 -12.23
N VAL A 127 -4.79 7.66 -11.50
CA VAL A 127 -4.58 8.78 -10.58
C VAL A 127 -3.73 8.34 -9.38
N LEU A 128 -4.07 7.20 -8.78
CA LEU A 128 -3.33 6.67 -7.64
C LEU A 128 -1.90 6.27 -8.02
N ALA A 129 -1.71 5.68 -9.21
CA ALA A 129 -0.38 5.34 -9.73
C ALA A 129 0.47 6.58 -9.99
N LYS A 130 -0.12 7.65 -10.57
CA LYS A 130 0.56 8.94 -10.72
C LYS A 130 0.99 9.50 -9.36
N ALA A 131 0.11 9.48 -8.36
CA ALA A 131 0.46 9.92 -7.00
C ALA A 131 1.56 9.06 -6.36
N TYR A 132 1.57 7.75 -6.61
CA TYR A 132 2.62 6.84 -6.11
C TYR A 132 4.00 7.13 -6.73
N GLN A 133 4.02 7.32 -8.05
CA GLN A 133 5.25 7.49 -8.84
C GLN A 133 5.84 8.90 -8.74
N GLN A 134 4.97 9.92 -8.78
CA GLN A 134 5.36 11.33 -8.95
C GLN A 134 5.01 12.21 -7.76
N GLY A 135 4.14 11.75 -6.87
CA GLY A 135 3.69 12.54 -5.72
C GLY A 135 4.80 12.70 -4.67
N ASP A 136 4.84 13.88 -4.06
CA ASP A 136 5.60 14.12 -2.83
C ASP A 136 4.85 13.45 -1.67
N VAL A 137 5.08 12.15 -1.50
CA VAL A 137 4.40 11.31 -0.51
C VAL A 137 5.45 10.51 0.24
N ASN A 138 5.32 10.50 1.58
CA ASN A 138 6.17 9.69 2.44
C ASN A 138 5.99 8.17 2.21
N ASP A 139 6.90 7.36 2.75
CA ASP A 139 6.85 5.89 2.59
C ASP A 139 5.53 5.26 3.08
N GLY A 140 4.95 5.81 4.15
CA GLY A 140 3.66 5.35 4.68
C GLY A 140 2.49 5.61 3.72
N GLY A 141 2.49 6.76 3.05
CA GLY A 141 1.51 7.09 2.03
C GLY A 141 1.71 6.28 0.74
N LYS A 142 2.97 6.07 0.32
CA LYS A 142 3.28 5.16 -0.80
C LYS A 142 2.78 3.73 -0.53
N GLU A 143 2.93 3.24 0.69
CA GLU A 143 2.39 1.93 1.09
C GLU A 143 0.85 1.88 1.01
N GLN A 144 0.17 2.95 1.44
CA GLN A 144 -1.28 3.05 1.36
C GLN A 144 -1.78 3.06 -0.09
N LEU A 145 -1.16 3.88 -0.94
CA LEU A 145 -1.47 3.93 -2.37
C LEU A 145 -1.24 2.58 -3.03
N TYR A 146 -0.08 1.97 -2.78
CA TYR A 146 0.26 0.67 -3.34
C TYR A 146 -0.78 -0.40 -3.00
N ARG A 147 -1.20 -0.47 -1.73
CA ARG A 147 -2.18 -1.48 -1.31
C ARG A 147 -3.46 -1.40 -2.13
N ILE A 148 -3.97 -0.19 -2.34
CA ILE A 148 -5.22 0.03 -3.07
C ILE A 148 -5.01 -0.22 -4.57
N ILE A 149 -3.92 0.27 -5.16
CA ILE A 149 -3.59 0.02 -6.56
C ILE A 149 -3.48 -1.49 -6.81
N ASN A 150 -2.82 -2.21 -5.91
CA ASN A 150 -2.61 -3.65 -6.03
C ASN A 150 -3.91 -4.46 -5.92
N ASP A 151 -4.97 -3.96 -5.28
CA ASP A 151 -6.28 -4.62 -5.29
C ASP A 151 -6.84 -4.76 -6.74
N TYR A 152 -6.33 -3.94 -7.68
CA TYR A 152 -6.69 -3.96 -9.10
C TYR A 152 -5.64 -4.66 -9.99
N ILE A 153 -4.70 -5.44 -9.44
CA ILE A 153 -3.68 -6.14 -10.26
C ILE A 153 -4.29 -7.07 -11.33
N ASP A 154 -5.48 -7.60 -11.04
CA ASP A 154 -6.24 -8.51 -11.90
C ASP A 154 -7.24 -7.78 -12.80
N GLN A 155 -7.33 -6.45 -12.71
CA GLN A 155 -8.34 -5.64 -13.40
C GLN A 155 -7.73 -4.51 -14.23
N HIS A 156 -6.55 -4.02 -13.87
CA HIS A 156 -5.95 -2.84 -14.50
C HIS A 156 -4.44 -3.01 -14.76
N PRO A 157 -3.95 -2.80 -16.00
CA PRO A 157 -2.55 -3.05 -16.36
C PRO A 157 -1.55 -2.16 -15.59
N GLN A 158 -1.93 -0.91 -15.29
CA GLN A 158 -1.07 -0.01 -14.54
C GLN A 158 -0.84 -0.45 -13.09
N ALA A 159 -1.72 -1.28 -12.50
CA ALA A 159 -1.45 -1.86 -11.19
C ALA A 159 -0.27 -2.84 -11.23
N GLY A 160 -0.19 -3.66 -12.29
CA GLY A 160 0.98 -4.49 -12.57
C GLY A 160 2.25 -3.66 -12.79
N GLN A 161 2.15 -2.52 -13.48
CA GLN A 161 3.31 -1.63 -13.67
C GLN A 161 3.81 -1.04 -12.33
N VAL A 162 2.91 -0.58 -11.46
CA VAL A 162 3.29 -0.06 -10.13
C VAL A 162 3.95 -1.14 -9.27
N MET A 163 3.50 -2.39 -9.38
CA MET A 163 4.17 -3.54 -8.75
C MET A 163 5.60 -3.73 -9.27
N VAL A 164 5.81 -3.62 -10.59
CA VAL A 164 7.16 -3.70 -11.20
C VAL A 164 8.04 -2.55 -10.72
N ASP A 165 7.53 -1.33 -10.68
CA ASP A 165 8.27 -0.15 -10.19
C ASP A 165 8.67 -0.33 -8.72
N ARG A 166 7.74 -0.85 -7.91
CA ARG A 166 8.01 -1.16 -6.49
C ARG A 166 9.10 -2.21 -6.35
N PHE A 167 9.06 -3.26 -7.16
CA PHE A 167 10.08 -4.30 -7.20
C PHE A 167 11.46 -3.73 -7.55
N GLN A 168 11.55 -2.88 -8.58
CA GLN A 168 12.78 -2.17 -8.94
C GLN A 168 13.31 -1.33 -7.77
N GLY A 169 12.44 -0.66 -7.02
CA GLY A 169 12.81 0.05 -5.80
C GLY A 169 13.46 -0.86 -4.75
N TYR A 170 12.99 -2.12 -4.61
CA TYR A 170 13.66 -3.09 -3.74
C TYR A 170 15.01 -3.56 -4.27
N LEU A 171 15.18 -3.70 -5.60
CA LEU A 171 16.48 -4.02 -6.19
C LEU A 171 17.53 -2.95 -5.85
N VAL A 172 17.16 -1.67 -5.97
CA VAL A 172 18.04 -0.54 -5.61
C VAL A 172 18.42 -0.62 -4.14
N LYS A 173 17.43 -0.79 -3.24
CA LYS A 173 17.68 -0.91 -1.79
C LYS A 173 18.55 -2.12 -1.45
N MET A 174 18.40 -3.24 -2.14
CA MET A 174 19.29 -4.39 -1.95
C MET A 174 20.73 -4.06 -2.32
N GLY A 175 20.96 -3.36 -3.44
CA GLY A 175 22.30 -2.90 -3.82
C GLY A 175 22.92 -1.95 -2.80
N GLU A 176 22.12 -1.05 -2.23
CA GLU A 176 22.54 -0.15 -1.14
C GLU A 176 22.89 -0.93 0.14
N GLU A 177 22.02 -1.85 0.57
CA GLU A 177 22.24 -2.74 1.71
C GLU A 177 23.51 -3.60 1.54
N GLU A 178 23.77 -4.10 0.33
CA GLU A 178 24.99 -4.85 0.01
C GLU A 178 26.25 -3.98 0.07
N ALA A 179 26.19 -2.77 -0.47
CA ALA A 179 27.31 -1.82 -0.39
C ALA A 179 27.63 -1.41 1.06
N GLU A 180 26.61 -1.20 1.89
CA GLU A 180 26.79 -0.92 3.33
C GLU A 180 27.43 -2.10 4.06
N ARG A 181 27.00 -3.33 3.78
CA ARG A 181 27.60 -4.54 4.35
C ARG A 181 29.06 -4.70 3.93
N ALA A 182 29.37 -4.47 2.65
CA ALA A 182 30.74 -4.56 2.15
C ALA A 182 31.65 -3.54 2.85
N LYS A 183 31.19 -2.30 3.05
CA LYS A 183 31.91 -1.27 3.82
C LYS A 183 32.12 -1.68 5.28
N ALA A 184 31.06 -2.14 5.94
CA ALA A 184 31.15 -2.59 7.33
C ALA A 184 32.08 -3.80 7.51
N GLN A 185 32.12 -4.71 6.53
CA GLN A 185 33.04 -5.83 6.54
C GLN A 185 34.49 -5.37 6.34
N ALA A 186 34.76 -4.49 5.38
CA ALA A 186 36.09 -3.93 5.14
C ALA A 186 36.61 -3.17 6.38
N GLU A 187 35.75 -2.43 7.06
CA GLU A 187 36.11 -1.74 8.31
C GLU A 187 36.45 -2.72 9.44
N ARG A 188 35.68 -3.81 9.57
CA ARG A 188 35.98 -4.88 10.56
C ARG A 188 37.30 -5.58 10.26
N GLU A 189 37.58 -5.88 8.98
CA GLU A 189 38.84 -6.48 8.56
C GLU A 189 40.02 -5.53 8.81
N ALA A 190 39.84 -4.23 8.55
CA ALA A 190 40.83 -3.21 8.85
C ALA A 190 41.08 -3.05 10.36
N ALA A 191 40.03 -3.04 11.18
CA ALA A 191 40.14 -2.99 12.65
C ALA A 191 40.81 -4.26 13.21
N ALA A 192 40.49 -5.44 12.66
CA ALA A 192 41.16 -6.69 12.99
C ALA A 192 42.65 -6.64 12.65
N ALA A 193 43.01 -6.08 11.49
CA ALA A 193 44.40 -5.91 11.07
C ALA A 193 45.19 -4.92 11.95
N ARG A 194 44.52 -3.93 12.56
CA ARG A 194 45.12 -2.98 13.52
C ARG A 194 45.28 -3.55 14.93
N GLY A 195 44.83 -4.78 15.18
CA GLY A 195 44.89 -5.39 16.51
C GLY A 195 43.93 -4.76 17.52
N GLU A 196 42.98 -3.93 17.07
CA GLU A 196 41.96 -3.26 17.90
C GLU A 196 40.81 -4.21 18.28
N ASN A 197 40.95 -5.50 17.99
CA ASN A 197 39.92 -6.50 18.17
C ASN A 197 39.83 -6.93 19.64
N ASN A 198 39.23 -6.07 20.48
CA ASN A 198 39.03 -6.32 21.90
C ASN A 198 37.86 -7.32 22.09
N GLY A 199 38.15 -8.62 22.01
CA GLY A 199 37.49 -9.64 22.84
C GLY A 199 35.99 -9.96 22.63
N GLY A 200 35.36 -9.68 21.49
CA GLY A 200 33.94 -10.02 21.25
C GLY A 200 33.64 -11.51 20.93
N ARG A 201 34.31 -12.47 21.58
CA ARG A 201 34.33 -13.89 21.14
C ARG A 201 33.09 -14.75 21.45
N GLY A 202 31.92 -14.16 21.71
CA GLY A 202 30.70 -14.94 22.01
C GLY A 202 29.37 -14.24 21.71
N GLY A 203 29.27 -12.93 21.94
CA GLY A 203 28.02 -12.17 21.74
C GLY A 203 27.67 -11.94 20.27
N ASP A 204 28.66 -11.59 19.43
CA ASP A 204 28.43 -11.28 18.01
C ASP A 204 28.20 -12.54 17.16
N PHE A 205 28.82 -13.66 17.54
CA PHE A 205 28.56 -14.95 16.90
C PHE A 205 27.12 -15.39 17.15
N LEU A 206 26.64 -15.31 18.40
CA LEU A 206 25.24 -15.62 18.74
C LEU A 206 24.27 -14.61 18.11
N ARG A 207 24.64 -13.32 18.03
CA ARG A 207 23.84 -12.30 17.32
C ARG A 207 23.77 -12.55 15.82
N ASN A 208 24.83 -13.01 15.14
CA ASN A 208 24.75 -13.38 13.72
C ASN A 208 24.08 -14.75 13.48
N MET A 209 24.18 -15.68 14.43
CA MET A 209 23.64 -17.03 14.32
C MET A 209 22.13 -17.11 14.67
N PHE A 210 21.70 -16.36 15.70
CA PHE A 210 20.32 -16.33 16.20
C PHE A 210 19.60 -15.01 15.94
N GLY A 211 20.33 -13.90 15.78
CA GLY A 211 19.77 -12.63 15.37
C GLY A 211 19.74 -12.54 13.84
N GLY A 212 18.55 -12.70 13.27
CA GLY A 212 18.24 -12.24 11.92
C GLY A 212 18.35 -10.71 11.82
N GLY A 213 19.55 -10.18 11.96
CA GLY A 213 19.86 -8.77 12.07
C GLY A 213 19.69 -8.05 10.75
N GLY A 214 18.47 -7.62 10.46
CA GLY A 214 18.15 -6.41 9.71
C GLY A 214 18.43 -6.37 8.21
N GLY A 215 19.14 -7.35 7.66
CA GLY A 215 19.71 -7.24 6.31
C GLY A 215 18.75 -7.55 5.16
N ASN A 216 17.82 -8.50 5.25
CA ASN A 216 17.13 -8.99 4.05
C ASN A 216 15.71 -8.45 3.84
N ARG A 217 15.36 -7.33 4.46
CA ARG A 217 13.99 -6.79 4.41
C ARG A 217 13.58 -6.42 2.99
N SER A 218 14.48 -5.83 2.21
CA SER A 218 14.23 -5.46 0.82
C SER A 218 14.06 -6.70 -0.08
N ARG A 219 14.90 -7.73 0.10
CA ARG A 219 14.75 -9.00 -0.63
C ARG A 219 13.46 -9.72 -0.27
N GLU A 220 13.14 -9.86 1.01
CA GLU A 220 11.90 -10.53 1.44
C GLU A 220 10.66 -9.82 0.90
N ALA A 221 10.69 -8.49 0.82
CA ALA A 221 9.64 -7.72 0.19
C ALA A 221 9.59 -7.95 -1.33
N ALA A 222 10.73 -7.92 -2.02
CA ALA A 222 10.82 -8.23 -3.44
C ALA A 222 10.27 -9.64 -3.77
N VAL A 223 10.69 -10.66 -3.02
CA VAL A 223 10.22 -12.05 -3.13
C VAL A 223 8.70 -12.15 -2.92
N ARG A 224 8.15 -11.37 -1.98
CA ARG A 224 6.70 -11.34 -1.75
C ARG A 224 5.94 -10.80 -2.95
N GLU A 225 6.47 -9.77 -3.61
CA GLU A 225 5.86 -9.27 -4.85
C GLU A 225 5.88 -10.35 -5.92
N VAL A 226 7.02 -10.97 -6.20
CA VAL A 226 7.11 -12.05 -7.20
C VAL A 226 6.12 -13.19 -6.91
N ARG A 227 6.06 -13.66 -5.66
CA ARG A 227 5.19 -14.76 -5.26
C ARG A 227 3.71 -14.46 -5.54
N ARG A 228 3.27 -13.23 -5.27
CA ARG A 228 1.87 -12.82 -5.35
C ARG A 228 1.26 -13.08 -6.74
N LEU A 229 2.03 -12.94 -7.82
CA LEU A 229 1.55 -13.21 -9.18
C LEU A 229 1.07 -14.65 -9.36
N GLY A 230 1.67 -15.63 -8.66
CA GLY A 230 1.28 -17.03 -8.73
C GLY A 230 0.15 -17.46 -7.78
N GLU A 231 -0.31 -16.57 -6.89
CA GLU A 231 -1.30 -16.89 -5.85
C GLU A 231 -2.75 -16.76 -6.34
N GLY A 232 -3.66 -17.56 -5.78
CA GLY A 232 -5.09 -17.49 -6.12
C GLY A 232 -5.47 -18.17 -7.44
N ARG A 233 -6.66 -17.84 -7.93
CA ARG A 233 -7.26 -18.36 -9.18
C ARG A 233 -7.81 -17.19 -10.02
N PRO A 234 -6.96 -16.43 -10.71
CA PRO A 234 -7.38 -15.38 -11.63
C PRO A 234 -8.18 -15.97 -12.80
N ASP A 235 -9.08 -15.16 -13.38
CA ASP A 235 -9.71 -15.48 -14.65
C ASP A 235 -8.74 -15.28 -15.84
N THR A 236 -9.23 -15.45 -17.06
CA THR A 236 -8.38 -15.39 -18.27
C THR A 236 -7.78 -14.00 -18.51
N ASP A 237 -8.54 -12.94 -18.24
CA ASP A 237 -8.07 -11.56 -18.45
C ASP A 237 -7.05 -11.18 -17.38
N ALA A 238 -7.32 -11.54 -16.12
CA ALA A 238 -6.40 -11.38 -15.00
C ALA A 238 -5.08 -12.16 -15.22
N LEU A 239 -5.13 -13.37 -15.80
CA LEU A 239 -3.93 -14.11 -16.18
C LEU A 239 -3.06 -13.34 -17.19
N ALA A 240 -3.66 -12.69 -18.18
CA ALA A 240 -2.93 -11.88 -19.14
C ALA A 240 -2.23 -10.69 -18.46
N LEU A 241 -2.92 -10.00 -17.54
CA LEU A 241 -2.35 -8.89 -16.78
C LEU A 241 -1.19 -9.32 -15.89
N ARG A 242 -1.31 -10.45 -15.20
CA ARG A 242 -0.23 -11.00 -14.37
C ARG A 242 0.98 -11.43 -15.18
N ARG A 243 0.77 -12.01 -16.38
CA ARG A 243 1.87 -12.33 -17.30
C ARG A 243 2.58 -11.08 -17.79
N ALA A 244 1.85 -10.00 -18.07
CA ALA A 244 2.44 -8.72 -18.42
C ALA A 244 3.30 -8.15 -17.27
N ALA A 245 2.79 -8.20 -16.03
CA ALA A 245 3.56 -7.81 -14.85
C ALA A 245 4.82 -8.66 -14.67
N LEU A 246 4.71 -10.00 -14.80
CA LEU A 246 5.85 -10.91 -14.73
C LEU A 246 6.93 -10.58 -15.77
N ASN A 247 6.53 -10.26 -17.01
CA ASN A 247 7.47 -9.84 -18.04
C ASN A 247 8.20 -8.54 -17.67
N GLY A 248 7.49 -7.58 -17.04
CA GLY A 248 8.11 -6.38 -16.48
C GLY A 248 9.13 -6.70 -15.37
N LEU A 249 8.83 -7.68 -14.50
CA LEU A 249 9.78 -8.14 -13.48
C LEU A 249 11.00 -8.81 -14.12
N LYS A 250 10.83 -9.70 -15.10
CA LYS A 250 11.92 -10.34 -15.84
C LYS A 250 12.84 -9.33 -16.53
N ALA A 251 12.28 -8.22 -17.03
CA ALA A 251 13.07 -7.16 -17.64
C ALA A 251 13.85 -6.30 -16.63
N SER A 252 13.52 -6.36 -15.33
CA SER A 252 14.11 -5.48 -14.32
C SER A 252 15.41 -5.98 -13.70
N THR A 253 15.74 -7.27 -13.84
CA THR A 253 16.94 -7.86 -13.24
C THR A 253 17.39 -9.11 -14.00
N SER A 254 18.69 -9.38 -13.97
CA SER A 254 19.30 -10.62 -14.44
C SER A 254 19.85 -11.48 -13.29
N ASP A 255 19.45 -11.19 -12.04
CA ASP A 255 19.81 -12.00 -10.87
C ASP A 255 19.26 -13.43 -11.01
N GLU A 256 20.15 -14.42 -10.98
CA GLU A 256 19.80 -15.82 -11.24
C GLU A 256 18.76 -16.38 -10.27
N ASP A 257 18.78 -15.94 -9.00
CA ASP A 257 17.79 -16.41 -8.03
C ASP A 257 16.40 -15.84 -8.34
N PHE A 258 16.33 -14.56 -8.75
CA PHE A 258 15.07 -13.96 -9.19
C PHE A 258 14.58 -14.56 -10.51
N VAL A 259 15.47 -14.85 -11.46
CA VAL A 259 15.12 -15.55 -12.70
C VAL A 259 14.48 -16.90 -12.40
N ALA A 260 15.07 -17.71 -11.52
CA ALA A 260 14.48 -18.99 -11.11
C ALA A 260 13.10 -18.84 -10.45
N MET A 261 12.90 -17.78 -9.64
CA MET A 261 11.59 -17.47 -9.07
C MET A 261 10.58 -17.04 -10.13
N PHE A 262 10.98 -16.24 -11.12
CA PHE A 262 10.11 -15.82 -12.22
C PHE A 262 9.67 -16.99 -13.08
N ASP A 263 10.57 -17.95 -13.34
CA ASP A 263 10.24 -19.15 -14.09
C ASP A 263 9.24 -20.04 -13.33
N SER A 264 9.39 -20.17 -12.01
CA SER A 264 8.40 -20.86 -11.16
C SER A 264 7.01 -20.18 -11.20
N VAL A 265 6.96 -18.85 -11.21
CA VAL A 265 5.71 -18.10 -11.37
C VAL A 265 5.14 -18.27 -12.78
N GLU A 266 5.98 -18.30 -13.82
CA GLU A 266 5.53 -18.51 -15.19
C GLU A 266 4.86 -19.89 -15.35
N GLU A 267 5.51 -20.95 -14.87
CA GLU A 267 4.94 -22.31 -14.86
C GLU A 267 3.60 -22.33 -14.10
N ARG A 268 3.52 -21.62 -12.98
CA ARG A 268 2.27 -21.49 -12.22
C ARG A 268 1.18 -20.79 -13.03
N LEU A 269 1.48 -19.69 -13.71
CA LEU A 269 0.53 -18.96 -14.55
C LEU A 269 0.12 -19.76 -15.81
N GLN A 270 0.98 -20.68 -16.28
CA GLN A 270 0.62 -21.63 -17.33
C GLN A 270 -0.32 -22.72 -16.80
N ALA A 271 -0.03 -23.29 -15.62
CA ALA A 271 -0.90 -24.27 -14.98
C ALA A 271 -2.28 -23.69 -14.60
N LEU A 272 -2.34 -22.44 -14.15
CA LEU A 272 -3.60 -21.75 -13.84
C LEU A 272 -4.47 -21.50 -15.07
N ALA A 273 -3.88 -21.44 -16.27
CA ALA A 273 -4.65 -21.36 -17.51
C ALA A 273 -5.35 -22.68 -17.87
N ASN A 274 -4.88 -23.82 -17.32
CA ASN A 274 -5.41 -25.15 -17.56
C ASN A 274 -5.56 -25.93 -16.23
N PRO A 275 -6.46 -25.52 -15.32
CA PRO A 275 -6.51 -26.07 -13.96
C PRO A 275 -6.92 -27.56 -13.89
N ASP A 276 -7.54 -28.09 -14.94
CA ASP A 276 -8.00 -29.48 -15.01
C ASP A 276 -6.90 -30.48 -15.40
N THR A 277 -5.67 -30.03 -15.65
CA THR A 277 -4.54 -30.92 -15.96
C THR A 277 -4.13 -31.74 -14.74
N GLU A 278 -3.83 -33.03 -14.94
CA GLU A 278 -3.28 -33.91 -13.90
C GLU A 278 -2.02 -33.28 -13.27
N GLY A 279 -1.94 -33.29 -11.93
CA GLY A 279 -0.82 -32.72 -11.19
C GLY A 279 -0.97 -31.24 -10.79
N PHE A 280 -2.12 -30.60 -11.06
CA PHE A 280 -2.39 -29.25 -10.58
C PHE A 280 -2.39 -29.19 -9.04
N SER A 281 -1.42 -28.45 -8.47
CA SER A 281 -1.40 -28.13 -7.04
C SER A 281 -2.27 -26.92 -6.77
N GLU A 282 -3.22 -27.00 -5.84
CA GLU A 282 -3.95 -25.80 -5.41
C GLU A 282 -3.04 -24.78 -4.72
N ARG A 283 -2.01 -25.27 -4.00
CA ARG A 283 -1.07 -24.42 -3.25
C ARG A 283 0.12 -24.07 -4.13
N PHE A 284 0.29 -22.79 -4.40
CA PHE A 284 1.52 -22.28 -5.01
C PHE A 284 2.63 -22.24 -3.96
N GLN A 285 3.77 -22.86 -4.26
CA GLN A 285 4.98 -22.79 -3.44
C GLN A 285 6.09 -22.26 -4.32
N MET A 286 6.72 -21.17 -3.89
CA MET A 286 7.87 -20.57 -4.56
C MET A 286 9.05 -20.57 -3.60
N ALA A 287 10.09 -21.32 -3.96
CA ALA A 287 11.36 -21.35 -3.25
C ALA A 287 12.14 -20.05 -3.49
N ASP A 288 12.83 -19.55 -2.46
CA ASP A 288 13.84 -18.50 -2.61
C ASP A 288 15.22 -19.18 -2.53
N PRO A 289 15.93 -19.37 -3.66
CA PRO A 289 17.19 -20.12 -3.68
C PRO A 289 18.23 -19.57 -2.71
N GLN A 290 18.28 -18.25 -2.51
CA GLN A 290 19.21 -17.63 -1.56
C GLN A 290 18.89 -18.00 -0.11
N ARG A 291 17.60 -18.07 0.22
CA ARG A 291 17.14 -18.48 1.55
C ARG A 291 17.46 -19.94 1.82
N GLU A 292 17.28 -20.81 0.82
CA GLU A 292 17.62 -22.23 0.94
C GLU A 292 19.11 -22.46 1.16
N ARG A 293 19.98 -21.79 0.39
CA ARG A 293 21.44 -21.86 0.60
C ARG A 293 21.82 -21.43 2.02
N ARG A 294 21.24 -20.33 2.51
CA ARG A 294 21.46 -19.84 3.88
C ARG A 294 20.95 -20.80 4.95
N ASP A 295 19.79 -21.43 4.73
CA ASP A 295 19.24 -22.43 5.64
C ASP A 295 20.13 -23.68 5.71
N GLN A 296 20.67 -24.12 4.58
CA GLN A 296 21.62 -25.23 4.51
C GLN A 296 22.93 -24.90 5.24
N GLU A 297 23.49 -23.70 5.03
CA GLU A 297 24.68 -23.24 5.75
C GLU A 297 24.44 -23.19 7.26
N ARG A 298 23.30 -22.66 7.71
CA ARG A 298 22.93 -22.66 9.13
C ARG A 298 22.83 -24.06 9.71
N ARG A 299 22.24 -25.00 8.97
CA ARG A 299 22.17 -26.41 9.39
C ARG A 299 23.56 -27.01 9.55
N LYS A 300 24.45 -26.81 8.58
CA LYS A 300 25.85 -27.27 8.65
C LYS A 300 26.59 -26.68 9.86
N GLN A 301 26.46 -25.37 10.09
CA GLN A 301 27.09 -24.70 11.23
C GLN A 301 26.56 -25.22 12.57
N MET A 302 25.25 -25.49 12.68
CA MET A 302 24.67 -26.10 13.89
C MET A 302 25.18 -27.52 14.11
N GLU A 303 25.32 -28.32 13.07
CA GLU A 303 25.87 -29.68 13.16
C GLU A 303 27.35 -29.65 13.58
N GLU A 304 28.16 -28.76 13.01
CA GLU A 304 29.55 -28.58 13.42
C GLU A 304 29.68 -28.12 14.87
N MET A 305 28.83 -27.20 15.31
CA MET A 305 28.78 -26.77 16.71
C MET A 305 28.42 -27.93 17.63
N ARG A 306 27.41 -28.73 17.27
CA ARG A 306 27.02 -29.92 18.04
C ARG A 306 28.19 -30.89 18.17
N LYS A 307 28.87 -31.19 17.07
CA LYS A 307 30.08 -32.04 17.07
C LYS A 307 31.18 -31.48 17.96
N ARG A 308 31.48 -30.18 17.88
CA ARG A 308 32.48 -29.53 18.75
C ARG A 308 32.10 -29.56 20.23
N MET A 309 30.80 -29.46 20.55
CA MET A 309 30.32 -29.58 21.93
C MET A 309 30.41 -31.03 22.43
N GLU A 310 30.11 -32.01 21.59
CA GLU A 310 30.29 -33.44 21.90
C GLU A 310 31.77 -33.79 22.09
N GLU A 311 32.66 -33.29 21.24
CA GLU A 311 34.11 -33.46 21.36
C GLU A 311 34.66 -32.85 22.66
N ARG A 312 34.21 -31.63 23.03
CA ARG A 312 34.59 -31.01 24.31
C ARG A 312 34.04 -31.75 25.53
N ARG A 313 32.85 -32.33 25.41
CA ARG A 313 32.26 -33.17 26.47
C ARG A 313 33.04 -34.47 26.64
N ASN A 314 33.53 -35.05 25.54
CA ASN A 314 34.28 -36.30 25.54
C ASN A 314 35.77 -36.12 25.86
N ASN A 315 36.30 -34.90 25.72
CA ASN A 315 37.70 -34.59 26.00
C ASN A 315 37.81 -33.25 26.77
N PRO A 316 37.57 -33.26 28.10
CA PRO A 316 37.65 -32.05 28.90
C PRO A 316 39.09 -31.50 28.89
N PRO A 317 39.28 -30.17 28.83
CA PRO A 317 40.60 -29.58 28.90
C PRO A 317 41.27 -29.98 30.22
N SER A 318 42.47 -30.54 30.14
CA SER A 318 43.32 -30.83 31.29
C SER A 318 43.68 -29.51 31.98
N GLU A 319 43.32 -29.39 33.27
CA GLU A 319 43.72 -28.30 34.17
C GLU A 319 45.24 -28.17 34.31
#